data_AF-A0AAD4E9U6-F1
#
_entry.id   AF-A0AAD4E9U6-F1
#
_cell.length_a   1.000
_cell.length_b   1.000
_cell.length_c   1.000
_cell.angle_alpha   90.00
_cell.angle_beta   90.00
_cell.angle_gamma   90.00
#
_symmetry.space_group_name_H-M   'P 1'
#
loop_
_entity.id
_entity.type
_entity.pdbx_description
1 polymer ?
#
loop_
_entity_poly.entity_id
_entity_poly.type
_entity_poly.pdbx_seq_one_letter_code
_entity_poly.pdbx_strand_id
1 'polypeptide(L)'
;DDTSTLKELVAAWINQEFHPSPIIKPNDKYSRVFVSDICGKLLCPAEWDWDQNSVKAGIHDRTSEYIVSENSWPLFVYENYQVNSNDLEEGFLKSRLLV
;
A
#
# COMPACT_ATOMS: atom_id res chain seq x y z
N ASP A 1 -8.51 19.20 -12.37
CA ASP A 1 -7.69 18.11 -11.85
C ASP A 1 -8.20 16.81 -12.45
N ASP A 2 -7.46 16.23 -13.38
CA ASP A 2 -7.93 15.10 -14.21
C ASP A 2 -7.65 13.77 -13.49
N THR A 3 -8.49 13.45 -12.51
CA THR A 3 -8.39 12.23 -11.68
C THR A 3 -8.57 10.93 -12.46
N SER A 4 -9.00 11.03 -13.73
CA SER A 4 -9.17 9.92 -14.66
C SER A 4 -7.85 9.19 -14.97
N THR A 5 -6.74 9.94 -15.06
CA THR A 5 -5.40 9.42 -15.42
C THR A 5 -4.59 8.91 -14.22
N LEU A 6 -5.00 9.26 -12.99
CA LEU A 6 -4.28 8.92 -11.76
C LEU A 6 -4.04 7.41 -11.61
N LYS A 7 -4.98 6.59 -12.06
CA LYS A 7 -4.89 5.12 -12.00
C LYS A 7 -3.73 4.58 -12.85
N GLU A 8 -3.48 5.21 -13.99
CA GLU A 8 -2.39 4.83 -14.89
C GLU A 8 -1.05 5.32 -14.35
N LEU A 9 -1.01 6.54 -13.83
CA LEU A 9 0.18 7.13 -13.22
C LEU A 9 0.66 6.34 -11.99
N VAL A 10 -0.26 5.93 -11.10
CA VAL A 10 0.10 5.10 -9.94
C VAL A 10 0.69 3.76 -10.37
N ALA A 11 0.11 3.10 -11.37
CA ALA A 11 0.66 1.84 -11.88
C ALA A 11 2.05 2.04 -12.50
N ALA A 12 2.23 3.08 -13.32
CA ALA A 12 3.53 3.42 -13.92
C ALA A 12 4.59 3.71 -12.85
N TRP A 13 4.24 4.48 -11.83
CA TRP A 13 5.13 4.81 -10.72
C TRP A 13 5.54 3.57 -9.92
N ILE A 14 4.59 2.72 -9.52
CA ILE A 14 4.89 1.46 -8.80
C ILE A 14 5.83 0.58 -9.63
N ASN A 15 5.58 0.49 -10.94
CA ASN A 15 6.41 -0.31 -11.84
C ASN A 15 7.84 0.22 -11.95
N GLN A 16 8.03 1.53 -11.95
CA GLN A 16 9.34 2.17 -12.03
C GLN A 16 10.10 2.13 -10.70
N GLU A 17 9.43 2.32 -9.58
CA GLU A 17 10.09 2.39 -8.27
C GLU A 17 10.44 0.99 -7.73
N PHE A 18 9.48 0.06 -7.79
CA PHE A 18 9.60 -1.23 -7.09
C PHE A 18 9.85 -2.43 -8.01
N HIS A 19 9.73 -2.26 -9.32
CA HIS A 19 9.96 -3.32 -10.31
C HIS A 19 9.24 -4.66 -9.98
N PRO A 20 7.92 -4.63 -9.71
CA PRO A 20 7.19 -5.82 -9.30
C PRO A 20 7.12 -6.87 -10.42
N SER A 21 7.03 -8.14 -10.02
CA SER A 21 6.82 -9.27 -10.91
C SER A 21 5.57 -10.05 -10.46
N PRO A 22 4.46 -10.04 -11.21
CA PRO A 22 4.27 -9.38 -12.51
C PRO A 22 4.11 -7.86 -12.42
N ILE A 23 4.42 -7.16 -13.52
CA ILE A 23 4.23 -5.72 -13.70
C ILE A 23 2.74 -5.36 -13.50
N ILE A 24 2.48 -4.24 -12.81
CA ILE A 24 1.12 -3.74 -12.57
C ILE A 24 0.55 -3.18 -13.87
N LYS A 25 -0.58 -3.74 -14.31
CA LYS A 25 -1.24 -3.30 -15.55
C LYS A 25 -2.18 -2.11 -15.25
N PRO A 26 -2.04 -0.97 -15.93
CA PRO A 26 -2.91 0.22 -15.74
C PRO A 26 -4.40 -0.02 -15.96
N ASN A 27 -4.76 -1.01 -16.80
CA ASN A 27 -6.15 -1.32 -17.14
C ASN A 27 -6.76 -2.51 -16.37
N ASP A 28 -5.96 -3.25 -15.59
CA ASP A 28 -6.44 -4.38 -14.80
C ASP A 28 -6.63 -4.02 -13.32
N LYS A 29 -7.89 -3.72 -12.95
CA LYS A 29 -8.26 -3.36 -11.58
C LYS A 29 -7.95 -4.45 -10.56
N TYR A 30 -7.96 -5.72 -10.95
CA TYR A 30 -7.76 -6.84 -10.03
C TYR A 30 -6.28 -7.09 -9.71
N SER A 31 -5.39 -6.70 -10.64
CA SER A 31 -3.93 -6.71 -10.40
C SER A 31 -3.45 -5.59 -9.46
N ARG A 32 -4.34 -4.66 -9.14
CA ARG A 32 -4.11 -3.53 -8.23
C ARG A 32 -4.90 -3.80 -6.96
N VAL A 33 -4.50 -3.25 -5.80
CA VAL A 33 -5.02 -3.61 -4.47
C VAL A 33 -4.29 -4.85 -3.89
N PHE A 34 -4.80 -5.45 -2.82
CA PHE A 34 -4.14 -6.49 -2.00
C PHE A 34 -3.75 -7.78 -2.73
N VAL A 35 -4.20 -8.02 -3.97
CA VAL A 35 -3.75 -9.18 -4.78
C VAL A 35 -2.28 -9.05 -5.20
N SER A 36 -1.80 -7.82 -5.41
CA SER A 36 -0.39 -7.57 -5.71
C SER A 36 0.37 -7.36 -4.41
N ASP A 37 1.49 -8.06 -4.24
CA ASP A 37 2.26 -8.01 -3.00
C ASP A 37 2.78 -6.60 -2.69
N ILE A 38 3.29 -5.88 -3.69
CA ILE A 38 3.76 -4.50 -3.49
C ILE A 38 2.61 -3.54 -3.19
N CYS A 39 1.49 -3.68 -3.89
CA CYS A 39 0.33 -2.81 -3.66
C CYS A 39 -0.28 -3.11 -2.28
N GLY A 40 -0.34 -4.37 -1.89
CA GLY A 40 -0.78 -4.81 -0.58
C GLY A 40 0.10 -4.24 0.52
N LYS A 41 1.43 -4.30 0.37
CA LYS A 41 2.38 -3.69 1.31
C LYS A 41 2.15 -2.18 1.47
N LEU A 42 2.02 -1.45 0.36
CA LEU A 42 1.80 0.00 0.38
C LEU A 42 0.44 0.42 0.97
N LEU A 43 -0.58 -0.41 0.80
CA LEU A 43 -1.94 -0.15 1.29
C LEU A 43 -2.20 -0.73 2.69
N CYS A 44 -1.33 -1.63 3.15
CA CYS A 44 -1.42 -2.21 4.48
C CYS A 44 -1.37 -1.09 5.53
N PRO A 45 -2.27 -1.11 6.54
CA PRO A 45 -2.14 -0.29 7.73
C PRO A 45 -0.71 -0.33 8.29
N ALA A 46 -0.18 0.85 8.59
CA ALA A 46 1.19 1.07 9.07
C ALA A 46 1.49 0.32 10.38
N GLU A 47 0.46 0.01 11.17
CA GLU A 47 0.53 -0.74 12.41
C GLU A 47 0.78 -2.24 12.19
N TRP A 48 0.63 -2.73 10.96
CA TRP A 48 0.77 -4.14 10.61
C TRP A 48 1.94 -4.37 9.66
N ASP A 49 2.62 -5.49 9.88
CA ASP A 49 3.69 -5.94 9.02
C ASP A 49 3.11 -6.83 7.91
N TRP A 50 3.03 -6.27 6.70
CA TRP A 50 2.56 -7.00 5.53
C TRP A 50 3.34 -8.29 5.31
N ASP A 51 4.63 -8.36 5.64
CA ASP A 51 5.46 -9.54 5.38
C ASP A 51 5.10 -10.73 6.30
N GLN A 52 4.26 -10.51 7.32
CA GLN A 52 3.67 -11.58 8.13
C GLN A 52 2.50 -12.25 7.40
N ASN A 53 2.61 -13.57 7.19
CA ASN A 53 1.58 -14.35 6.50
C ASN A 53 0.19 -14.25 7.13
N SER A 54 0.09 -14.08 8.46
CA SER A 54 -1.18 -13.89 9.16
C SER A 54 -1.85 -12.57 8.79
N VAL A 55 -1.08 -11.49 8.61
CA VAL A 55 -1.59 -10.19 8.17
C VAL A 55 -2.10 -10.29 6.73
N LYS A 56 -1.30 -10.84 5.81
CA LYS A 56 -1.73 -11.03 4.41
C LYS A 56 -3.01 -11.85 4.34
N ALA A 57 -3.03 -13.03 4.97
CA ALA A 57 -4.18 -13.93 4.96
C ALA A 57 -5.40 -13.27 5.61
N GLY A 58 -5.22 -12.61 6.76
CA GLY A 58 -6.29 -11.91 7.47
C GLY A 58 -6.95 -10.82 6.65
N ILE A 59 -6.15 -9.98 5.99
CA ILE A 59 -6.67 -8.92 5.11
C ILE A 59 -7.38 -9.54 3.88
N HIS A 60 -6.82 -10.59 3.29
CA HIS A 60 -7.43 -11.29 2.15
C HIS A 60 -8.76 -11.95 2.49
N ASP A 61 -8.82 -12.64 3.63
CA ASP A 61 -9.98 -13.40 4.10
C ASP A 61 -10.99 -12.50 4.84
N ARG A 62 -10.64 -11.22 5.07
CA ARG A 62 -11.45 -10.21 5.76
C ARG A 62 -11.82 -10.64 7.18
N THR A 63 -10.84 -11.16 7.92
CA THR A 63 -11.04 -11.56 9.31
C THR A 63 -11.26 -10.33 10.20
N SER A 64 -11.89 -10.53 11.35
CA SER A 64 -12.15 -9.44 12.30
C SER A 64 -10.88 -8.85 12.92
N GLU A 65 -9.77 -9.60 12.96
CA GLU A 65 -8.49 -9.09 13.47
C GLU A 65 -7.80 -8.11 12.50
N TYR A 66 -8.06 -8.24 11.19
CA TYR A 66 -7.32 -7.53 10.15
C TYR A 66 -8.25 -6.70 9.24
N ILE A 67 -9.12 -5.90 9.86
CA ILE A 67 -10.02 -4.98 9.16
C ILE A 67 -9.26 -3.69 8.82
N VAL A 68 -8.95 -3.49 7.54
CA VAL A 68 -8.43 -2.21 7.04
C VAL A 68 -9.54 -1.16 7.18
N SER A 69 -9.40 -0.27 8.16
CA SER A 69 -10.39 0.74 8.53
C SER A 69 -9.97 2.14 8.11
N GLU A 70 -10.92 3.08 8.08
CA GLU A 70 -10.69 4.50 7.84
C GLU A 70 -9.85 5.19 8.93
N ASN A 71 -9.67 4.55 10.09
CA ASN A 71 -8.91 5.09 11.21
C ASN A 71 -7.42 4.72 11.15
N SER A 72 -7.02 3.92 10.17
CA SER A 72 -5.64 3.48 10.00
C SER A 72 -5.00 4.17 8.80
N TRP A 73 -3.70 4.45 8.92
CA TRP A 73 -2.93 5.06 7.84
C TRP A 73 -2.23 4.00 7.01
N PRO A 74 -2.35 4.02 5.67
CA PRO A 74 -1.65 3.08 4.81
C PRO A 74 -0.15 3.43 4.75
N LEU A 75 0.71 2.42 4.65
CA LEU A 75 2.16 2.57 4.65
C LEU A 75 2.68 3.59 3.62
N PHE A 76 2.00 3.77 2.48
CA PHE A 76 2.45 4.69 1.44
C PHE A 76 2.53 6.16 1.89
N VAL A 77 1.89 6.57 2.99
CA VAL A 77 1.94 7.95 3.51
C VAL A 77 3.21 8.24 4.30
N TYR A 78 3.96 7.20 4.65
CA TYR A 78 5.17 7.30 5.45
C TYR A 78 6.43 7.53 4.60
N GLU A 79 7.40 8.22 5.18
CA GLU A 79 8.73 8.40 4.59
C GLU A 79 9.35 7.05 4.23
N ASN A 80 9.84 6.94 2.98
CA ASN A 80 10.44 5.72 2.44
C ASN A 80 9.58 4.44 2.59
N TYR A 81 8.27 4.59 2.82
CA TYR A 81 7.33 3.47 3.02
C TYR A 81 7.74 2.58 4.21
N GLN A 82 8.23 3.20 5.29
CA GLN A 82 8.66 2.53 6.51
C GLN A 82 8.10 3.22 7.75
N VAL A 83 7.88 2.43 8.80
CA VAL A 83 7.28 2.88 10.05
C VAL A 83 8.18 2.46 11.20
N ASN A 84 8.42 3.38 12.12
CA ASN A 84 9.03 3.05 13.40
C ASN A 84 7.94 2.52 14.34
N SER A 85 7.97 1.22 14.66
CA SER A 85 6.96 0.62 15.54
C SER A 85 6.97 1.17 16.98
N ASN A 86 8.03 1.88 17.38
CA ASN A 86 8.09 2.56 18.68
C ASN A 86 7.55 4.00 18.63
N ASP A 87 7.44 4.58 17.43
CA ASP A 87 6.97 5.95 17.19
C ASP A 87 6.29 6.04 15.81
N LEU A 88 4.97 5.87 15.79
CA LEU A 88 4.17 5.91 14.56
C LEU A 88 4.02 7.31 13.96
N GLU A 89 4.46 8.37 14.66
CA GLU A 89 4.48 9.73 14.10
C GLU A 89 5.78 9.98 13.31
N GLU A 90 6.82 9.20 13.57
CA GLU A 90 8.07 9.25 12.82
C GLU A 90 7.80 8.92 11.34
N GLY A 91 8.21 9.82 10.45
CA GLY A 91 8.00 9.65 9.01
C GLY A 91 6.55 9.84 8.54
N PHE A 92 5.58 10.06 9.44
CA PHE A 92 4.18 10.21 9.07
C PHE A 92 3.94 11.43 8.18
N LEU A 93 3.18 11.25 7.09
CA LEU A 93 2.91 12.25 6.05
C LEU A 93 4.16 12.86 5.38
N LYS A 94 5.30 12.15 5.42
CA LYS A 94 6.55 12.57 4.76
C LYS A 94 6.89 11.74 3.52
N SER A 95 5.94 10.95 3.02
CA SER A 95 6.10 10.23 1.76
C SER A 95 6.24 11.18 0.57
N ARG A 96 7.13 10.82 -0.37
CA ARG A 96 7.30 11.54 -1.64
C ARG A 96 6.05 11.46 -2.55
N LEU A 97 5.09 10.61 -2.21
CA LEU A 97 3.81 10.49 -2.92
C LEU A 97 2.80 11.57 -2.53
N LEU A 98 3.02 12.24 -1.40
CA LEU A 98 2.15 13.31 -0.92
C LEU A 98 2.66 14.62 -1.52
N VAL A 99 1.97 15.09 -2.55
CA VAL A 99 2.29 16.32 -3.30
C VAL A 99 1.54 17.52 -2.77
#